data_AF-A0A498DUU3-F1
#
_entry.id   AF-A0A498DUU3-F1
#
_cell.length_a   1.000
_cell.length_b   1.000
_cell.length_c   1.000
_cell.angle_alpha   90.00
_cell.angle_beta   90.00
_cell.angle_gamma   90.00
#
_symmetry.space_group_name_H-M   'P 1'
#
loop_
_entity.id
_entity.type
_entity.pdbx_description
1 polymer ?
#
loop_
_entity_poly.entity_id
_entity_poly.type
_entity_poly.pdbx_seq_one_letter_code
_entity_poly.pdbx_strand_id
1 'polypeptide(L)'
;MKVNTLISAFLIGLLSIGVVSCGGGGGGTGASSASAGGNNTPQYTPSQAAWATFSIKPLASGINTSHDPNGIGWLTPASWQSAQWNGTVYNPETLTRTQLAAAICPTGDQIRGIREVFYATQPFANNMNPTKAEVDEWHRIAINHVRALVGYTNPAQKVKKDYCMFARALWGQERKFTTKWDAKYPGTVGSAYGPCQGGTNPHCGATFIPAYADQAPYLPVGHPGCAIQAGAEGTTSAPKSNIPWSIKWSRAFCGYLGSEGFWGGHVGPFFHREKFGFSFWDNASTNNNSNATLRAKWSGRLMNNLYIDPDGTGTMY
;
A
#
# COMPACT_ATOMS: atom_id res chain seq x y z
N MET A 1 18.30 -53.45 -20.71
CA MET A 1 16.88 -53.74 -21.01
C MET A 1 16.02 -53.29 -19.84
N LYS A 2 14.87 -52.69 -20.17
CA LYS A 2 13.77 -52.21 -19.30
C LYS A 2 13.94 -50.83 -18.65
N VAL A 3 13.56 -49.84 -19.46
CA VAL A 3 13.11 -48.49 -19.12
C VAL A 3 11.68 -48.59 -18.56
N ASN A 4 11.36 -47.87 -17.49
CA ASN A 4 9.97 -47.63 -17.08
C ASN A 4 9.72 -46.13 -16.97
N THR A 5 9.04 -45.62 -17.99
CA THR A 5 8.49 -44.27 -18.12
C THR A 5 7.09 -44.28 -17.53
N LEU A 6 6.77 -43.34 -16.63
CA LEU A 6 5.38 -43.07 -16.23
C LEU A 6 5.04 -41.62 -16.58
N ILE A 7 4.27 -41.51 -17.66
CA ILE A 7 3.59 -40.30 -18.12
C ILE A 7 2.23 -40.28 -17.42
N SER A 8 1.84 -39.15 -16.84
CA SER A 8 0.45 -38.88 -16.48
C SER A 8 0.04 -37.55 -17.06
N ALA A 9 -0.66 -37.63 -18.18
CA ALA A 9 -1.46 -36.56 -18.74
C ALA A 9 -2.85 -36.63 -18.09
N PHE A 10 -3.39 -35.49 -17.66
CA PHE A 10 -4.81 -35.38 -17.33
C PHE A 10 -5.47 -34.30 -18.17
N LEU A 11 -6.62 -34.70 -18.70
CA LEU A 11 -7.37 -34.12 -19.79
C LEU A 11 -8.13 -32.83 -19.41
N ILE A 12 -8.29 -32.03 -20.45
CA ILE A 12 -9.21 -30.90 -20.64
C ILE A 12 -10.67 -31.37 -20.55
N GLY A 13 -11.51 -30.61 -19.85
CA GLY A 13 -12.96 -30.70 -19.89
C GLY A 13 -13.58 -29.37 -20.29
N LEU A 14 -13.83 -29.19 -21.59
CA LEU A 14 -14.77 -28.20 -22.13
C LEU A 14 -16.19 -28.74 -21.95
N LEU A 15 -17.10 -27.93 -21.41
CA LEU A 15 -18.54 -28.13 -21.56
C LEU A 15 -19.17 -26.88 -22.19
N SER A 16 -19.82 -27.09 -23.32
CA SER A 16 -20.66 -26.16 -24.04
C SER A 16 -22.07 -26.75 -24.14
N ILE A 17 -23.08 -25.97 -23.75
CA ILE A 17 -24.51 -26.09 -24.09
C ILE A 17 -25.01 -24.64 -23.98
N GLY A 18 -25.76 -24.01 -24.88
CA GLY A 18 -26.63 -24.44 -25.98
C GLY A 18 -27.78 -23.41 -26.01
N VAL A 19 -28.01 -22.81 -27.17
CA VAL A 19 -28.86 -21.64 -27.41
C VAL A 19 -30.35 -22.00 -27.46
N VAL A 20 -31.26 -21.16 -26.94
CA VAL A 20 -32.66 -21.09 -27.39
C VAL A 20 -33.10 -19.62 -27.53
N SER A 21 -33.81 -19.37 -28.63
CA SER A 21 -34.23 -18.10 -29.22
C SER A 21 -35.75 -17.89 -29.08
N CYS A 22 -36.23 -16.73 -29.59
CA CYS A 22 -37.59 -16.20 -29.76
C CYS A 22 -38.11 -15.38 -28.56
N GLY A 23 -38.64 -14.16 -28.66
CA GLY A 23 -39.05 -13.30 -29.78
C GLY A 23 -40.21 -12.40 -29.32
N GLY A 24 -40.22 -11.11 -29.71
CA GLY A 24 -41.29 -10.12 -29.47
C GLY A 24 -40.93 -9.10 -28.38
N GLY A 25 -40.92 -7.78 -28.57
CA GLY A 25 -41.70 -6.94 -29.47
C GLY A 25 -42.59 -6.02 -28.61
N GLY A 26 -42.14 -4.82 -28.26
CA GLY A 26 -42.93 -3.86 -27.48
C GLY A 26 -42.15 -2.60 -27.10
N GLY A 27 -42.49 -1.49 -27.76
CA GLY A 27 -41.85 -0.20 -27.57
C GLY A 27 -42.11 0.44 -26.20
N GLY A 28 -41.11 1.15 -25.71
CA GLY A 28 -41.18 1.99 -24.52
C GLY A 28 -39.89 2.79 -24.41
N THR A 29 -39.86 3.98 -24.99
CA THR A 29 -38.80 4.99 -24.77
C THR A 29 -38.93 5.54 -23.35
N GLY A 30 -38.51 4.75 -22.38
CA GLY A 30 -38.21 5.21 -21.03
C GLY A 30 -36.70 5.42 -20.94
N ALA A 31 -36.29 6.69 -20.85
CA ALA A 31 -34.93 7.07 -20.50
C ALA A 31 -34.60 6.50 -19.11
N SER A 32 -34.09 5.28 -19.10
CA SER A 32 -33.43 4.69 -17.95
C SER A 32 -32.06 5.35 -17.88
N SER A 33 -31.95 6.31 -16.97
CA SER A 33 -30.65 6.76 -16.48
C SER A 33 -29.88 5.51 -16.06
N ALA A 34 -28.85 5.18 -16.84
CA ALA A 34 -27.79 4.30 -16.39
C ALA A 34 -27.15 4.97 -15.18
N SER A 35 -27.67 4.68 -13.99
CA SER A 35 -27.00 4.93 -12.74
C SER A 35 -25.67 4.18 -12.85
N ALA A 36 -24.59 4.94 -13.06
CA ALA A 36 -23.24 4.45 -12.96
C ALA A 36 -23.15 3.58 -11.72
N GLY A 37 -22.92 2.28 -11.91
CA GLY A 37 -22.65 1.34 -10.84
C GLY A 37 -21.35 1.78 -10.19
N GLY A 38 -21.46 2.73 -9.25
CA GLY A 38 -20.36 3.16 -8.42
C GLY A 38 -19.91 1.93 -7.66
N ASN A 39 -18.76 1.37 -8.04
CA ASN A 39 -18.11 0.35 -7.25
C ASN A 39 -17.92 0.93 -5.84
N ASN A 40 -18.77 0.50 -4.90
CA ASN A 40 -18.71 0.87 -3.48
C ASN A 40 -17.47 0.22 -2.84
N THR A 41 -16.28 0.58 -3.32
CA THR A 41 -15.03 0.17 -2.72
C THR A 41 -14.94 0.84 -1.35
N PRO A 42 -14.84 0.08 -0.24
CA PRO A 42 -14.79 0.71 1.07
C PRO A 42 -13.52 1.56 1.21
N GLN A 43 -13.70 2.82 1.61
CA GLN A 43 -12.61 3.70 2.00
C GLN A 43 -12.13 3.31 3.40
N TYR A 44 -10.83 3.16 3.60
CA TYR A 44 -10.20 2.86 4.90
C TYR A 44 -9.43 4.07 5.45
N THR A 45 -8.84 4.89 4.57
CA THR A 45 -8.23 6.17 4.94
C THR A 45 -9.31 7.09 5.53
N PRO A 46 -9.14 7.64 6.75
CA PRO A 46 -10.14 8.53 7.33
C PRO A 46 -10.38 9.80 6.50
N SER A 47 -11.60 10.33 6.55
CA SER A 47 -11.98 11.55 5.83
C SER A 47 -11.14 12.76 6.24
N GLN A 48 -10.69 12.78 7.49
CA GLN A 48 -9.83 13.82 8.09
C GLN A 48 -8.41 13.84 7.54
N ALA A 49 -7.95 12.79 6.85
CA ALA A 49 -6.61 12.75 6.30
C ALA A 49 -6.38 13.93 5.33
N ALA A 50 -5.27 14.65 5.52
CA ALA A 50 -4.86 15.81 4.73
C ALA A 50 -4.45 15.41 3.30
N TRP A 51 -5.46 15.16 2.46
CA TRP A 51 -5.31 14.51 1.16
C TRP A 51 -5.06 15.47 0.01
N ALA A 52 -5.66 16.67 0.07
CA ALA A 52 -5.76 17.60 -1.06
C ALA A 52 -4.41 17.89 -1.71
N THR A 53 -3.37 18.08 -0.89
CA THR A 53 -2.02 18.34 -1.36
C THR A 53 -1.46 17.24 -2.26
N PHE A 54 -1.76 15.98 -1.95
CA PHE A 54 -1.28 14.83 -2.72
C PHE A 54 -2.06 14.57 -4.01
N SER A 55 -3.27 15.11 -4.14
CA SER A 55 -4.01 15.13 -5.41
C SER A 55 -3.53 16.24 -6.34
N ILE A 56 -3.21 17.42 -5.79
CA ILE A 56 -2.89 18.60 -6.62
C ILE A 56 -1.42 18.61 -7.04
N LYS A 57 -0.49 18.43 -6.09
CA LYS A 57 0.95 18.64 -6.34
C LYS A 57 1.54 17.79 -7.46
N PRO A 58 1.17 16.50 -7.63
CA PRO A 58 1.73 15.71 -8.71
C PRO A 58 1.48 16.30 -10.09
N LEU A 59 0.36 16.98 -10.30
CA LEU A 59 -0.04 17.55 -11.58
C LEU A 59 0.37 19.02 -11.74
N ALA A 60 0.65 19.72 -10.63
CA ALA A 60 0.88 21.17 -10.61
C ALA A 60 2.05 21.67 -11.48
N SER A 61 3.06 20.82 -11.74
CA SER A 61 4.23 21.19 -12.56
C SER A 61 4.04 20.99 -14.06
N GLY A 62 2.96 20.31 -14.47
CA GLY A 62 2.77 19.87 -15.86
C GLY A 62 3.71 18.74 -16.31
N ILE A 63 4.68 18.34 -15.49
CA ILE A 63 5.58 17.21 -15.80
C ILE A 63 4.81 15.90 -15.78
N ASN A 64 3.95 15.69 -14.78
CA ASN A 64 3.05 14.54 -14.77
C ASN A 64 1.71 14.91 -15.36
N THR A 65 1.15 13.99 -16.14
CA THR A 65 -0.16 14.14 -16.74
C THR A 65 -1.24 13.43 -15.95
N SER A 66 -0.93 12.49 -15.05
CA SER A 66 -1.90 11.77 -14.22
C SER A 66 -1.23 11.07 -13.01
N HIS A 67 -2.01 10.33 -12.21
CA HIS A 67 -1.48 9.49 -11.12
C HIS A 67 -1.05 8.07 -11.54
N ASP A 68 -1.24 7.66 -12.79
CA ASP A 68 -0.86 6.34 -13.30
C ASP A 68 0.59 6.29 -13.82
N PRO A 69 1.20 5.10 -13.99
CA PRO A 69 2.61 4.98 -14.38
C PRO A 69 3.00 5.67 -15.71
N ASN A 70 2.13 5.65 -16.73
CA ASN A 70 2.40 6.32 -18.00
C ASN A 70 2.23 7.84 -17.90
N GLY A 71 1.55 8.34 -16.87
CA GLY A 71 1.43 9.76 -16.60
C GLY A 71 2.65 10.37 -15.92
N ILE A 72 3.66 9.57 -15.55
CA ILE A 72 4.86 10.05 -14.85
C ILE A 72 5.90 10.55 -15.85
N GLY A 73 6.02 11.86 -16.03
CA GLY A 73 6.80 12.44 -17.14
C GLY A 73 8.32 12.23 -17.06
N TRP A 74 8.88 11.98 -15.87
CA TRP A 74 10.32 11.71 -15.73
C TRP A 74 10.69 10.23 -15.83
N LEU A 75 9.71 9.32 -15.87
CA LEU A 75 9.96 7.89 -16.07
C LEU A 75 9.67 7.52 -17.52
N THR A 76 10.75 7.39 -18.29
CA THR A 76 10.65 7.11 -19.73
C THR A 76 10.08 5.71 -20.02
N PRO A 77 9.52 5.48 -21.22
CA PRO A 77 9.11 4.13 -21.64
C PRO A 77 10.23 3.08 -21.51
N ALA A 78 11.47 3.45 -21.84
CA ALA A 78 12.64 2.56 -21.69
C ALA A 78 12.94 2.24 -20.22
N SER A 79 12.79 3.22 -19.32
CA SER A 79 12.91 2.99 -17.87
C SER A 79 11.87 1.99 -17.39
N TRP A 80 10.61 2.17 -17.77
CA TRP A 80 9.54 1.23 -17.45
C TRP A 80 9.78 -0.18 -18.02
N GLN A 81 10.26 -0.28 -19.26
CA GLN A 81 10.62 -1.54 -19.89
C GLN A 81 11.73 -2.27 -19.12
N SER A 82 12.77 -1.54 -18.68
CA SER A 82 13.86 -2.13 -17.87
C SER A 82 13.41 -2.59 -16.48
N ALA A 83 12.34 -1.98 -15.96
CA ALA A 83 11.72 -2.31 -14.68
C ALA A 83 10.64 -3.39 -14.80
N GLN A 84 10.50 -4.08 -15.94
CA GLN A 84 9.55 -5.19 -16.06
C GLN A 84 9.95 -6.37 -15.17
N TRP A 85 8.92 -7.07 -14.67
CA TRP A 85 9.09 -8.34 -13.98
C TRP A 85 8.76 -9.48 -14.93
N ASN A 86 9.67 -10.43 -15.06
CA ASN A 86 9.53 -11.61 -15.91
C ASN A 86 8.98 -12.84 -15.16
N GLY A 87 8.52 -12.68 -13.91
CA GLY A 87 8.04 -13.78 -13.07
C GLY A 87 9.14 -14.47 -12.23
N THR A 88 10.40 -14.05 -12.33
CA THR A 88 11.49 -14.61 -11.50
C THR A 88 11.28 -14.26 -10.04
N VAL A 89 11.19 -15.27 -9.17
CA VAL A 89 11.17 -15.07 -7.72
C VAL A 89 12.58 -14.70 -7.24
N TYR A 90 12.70 -13.62 -6.48
CA TYR A 90 13.94 -13.20 -5.84
C TYR A 90 14.05 -13.87 -4.48
N ASN A 91 14.96 -14.84 -4.34
CA ASN A 91 15.22 -15.50 -3.07
C ASN A 91 16.09 -14.60 -2.18
N PRO A 92 15.60 -14.09 -1.03
CA PRO A 92 16.37 -13.27 -0.12
C PRO A 92 17.48 -14.02 0.63
N GLU A 93 17.50 -15.36 0.63
CA GLU A 93 18.58 -16.16 1.22
C GLU A 93 19.85 -16.17 0.36
N THR A 94 19.69 -16.02 -0.96
CA THR A 94 20.80 -16.14 -1.92
C THR A 94 21.30 -14.78 -2.40
N LEU A 95 20.56 -13.71 -2.10
CA LEU A 95 20.89 -12.34 -2.48
C LEU A 95 21.33 -11.54 -1.26
N THR A 96 22.45 -10.83 -1.38
CA THR A 96 22.79 -9.79 -0.40
C THR A 96 21.72 -8.71 -0.37
N ARG A 97 21.66 -7.94 0.73
CA ARG A 97 20.75 -6.79 0.86
C ARG A 97 20.75 -5.88 -0.39
N THR A 98 21.93 -5.49 -0.86
CA THR A 98 22.07 -4.60 -2.02
C THR A 98 21.60 -5.27 -3.30
N GLN A 99 21.90 -6.56 -3.50
CA GLN A 99 21.44 -7.29 -4.69
C GLN A 99 19.91 -7.46 -4.70
N LEU A 100 19.31 -7.78 -3.55
CA LEU A 100 17.86 -7.90 -3.43
C LEU A 100 17.17 -6.54 -3.67
N ALA A 101 17.70 -5.47 -3.08
CA ALA A 101 17.19 -4.12 -3.29
C ALA A 101 17.27 -3.71 -4.76
N ALA A 102 18.40 -3.95 -5.45
CA ALA A 102 18.54 -3.65 -6.88
C ALA A 102 17.64 -4.53 -7.76
N ALA A 103 17.40 -5.79 -7.36
CA ALA A 103 16.53 -6.70 -8.08
C ALA A 103 15.06 -6.26 -8.02
N ILE A 104 14.57 -5.87 -6.83
CA ILE A 104 13.17 -5.48 -6.60
C ILE A 104 12.92 -4.01 -6.95
N CYS A 105 13.87 -3.13 -6.63
CA CYS A 105 13.81 -1.68 -6.81
C CYS A 105 14.93 -1.23 -7.76
N PRO A 106 14.80 -1.47 -9.09
CA PRO A 106 15.79 -1.01 -10.08
C PRO A 106 16.04 0.50 -10.00
N THR A 107 15.04 1.25 -9.52
CA THR A 107 15.20 2.63 -9.05
C THR A 107 14.48 2.80 -7.71
N GLY A 108 14.72 3.90 -7.00
CA GLY A 108 13.96 4.23 -5.78
C GLY A 108 12.48 4.55 -6.04
N ASP A 109 12.10 4.83 -7.30
CA ASP A 109 10.74 5.17 -7.72
C ASP A 109 9.97 3.96 -8.25
N GLN A 110 10.67 3.00 -8.87
CA GLN A 110 10.07 1.88 -9.56
C GLN A 110 10.34 0.59 -8.79
N ILE A 111 9.27 -0.02 -8.30
CA ILE A 111 9.27 -1.44 -7.94
C ILE A 111 9.09 -2.23 -9.23
N ARG A 112 9.92 -3.25 -9.44
CA ARG A 112 9.90 -4.07 -10.65
C ARG A 112 8.50 -4.66 -10.89
N GLY A 113 7.95 -4.52 -12.09
CA GLY A 113 6.63 -5.03 -12.49
C GLY A 113 5.43 -4.20 -12.01
N ILE A 114 5.63 -3.13 -11.23
CA ILE A 114 4.52 -2.39 -10.62
C ILE A 114 3.62 -1.73 -11.67
N ARG A 115 4.18 -1.34 -12.81
CA ARG A 115 3.43 -0.72 -13.91
C ARG A 115 2.47 -1.71 -14.55
N GLU A 116 2.93 -2.91 -14.85
CA GLU A 116 2.12 -3.97 -15.44
C GLU A 116 0.97 -4.34 -14.51
N VAL A 117 1.24 -4.43 -13.20
CA VAL A 117 0.20 -4.67 -12.18
C VAL A 117 -0.83 -3.54 -12.14
N PHE A 118 -0.38 -2.28 -12.21
CA PHE A 118 -1.30 -1.14 -12.24
C PHE A 118 -2.28 -1.25 -13.40
N TYR A 119 -1.80 -1.50 -14.63
CA TYR A 119 -2.69 -1.58 -15.80
C TYR A 119 -3.50 -2.87 -15.87
N ALA A 120 -3.01 -3.97 -15.29
CA ALA A 120 -3.78 -5.20 -15.19
C ALA A 120 -4.94 -5.10 -14.19
N THR A 121 -4.81 -4.27 -13.16
CA THR A 121 -5.81 -4.14 -12.09
C THR A 121 -6.67 -2.90 -12.21
N GLN A 122 -6.25 -1.90 -13.00
CA GLN A 122 -6.96 -0.64 -13.24
C GLN A 122 -7.53 -0.04 -11.94
N PRO A 123 -6.69 0.23 -10.93
CA PRO A 123 -7.17 0.51 -9.58
C PRO A 123 -7.93 1.84 -9.47
N PHE A 124 -7.76 2.75 -10.43
CA PHE A 124 -8.37 4.07 -10.43
C PHE A 124 -9.35 4.18 -11.61
N ALA A 125 -10.61 4.52 -11.33
CA ALA A 125 -11.59 4.83 -12.37
C ALA A 125 -11.23 6.13 -13.10
N ASN A 126 -10.60 7.06 -12.40
CA ASN A 126 -10.04 8.28 -12.98
C ASN A 126 -8.60 8.48 -12.52
N ASN A 127 -7.63 8.21 -13.40
CA ASN A 127 -6.21 8.39 -13.10
C ASN A 127 -5.83 9.84 -12.77
N MET A 128 -6.64 10.83 -13.14
CA MET A 128 -6.39 12.24 -12.77
C MET A 128 -6.76 12.53 -11.31
N ASN A 129 -7.79 11.85 -10.81
CA ASN A 129 -8.40 12.17 -9.52
C ASN A 129 -8.79 10.88 -8.78
N PRO A 130 -7.83 10.02 -8.41
CA PRO A 130 -8.15 8.82 -7.68
C PRO A 130 -8.70 9.17 -6.29
N THR A 131 -9.74 8.45 -5.89
CA THR A 131 -10.35 8.54 -4.57
C THR A 131 -9.45 7.89 -3.51
N LYS A 132 -9.69 8.22 -2.24
CA LYS A 132 -9.00 7.56 -1.11
C LYS A 132 -9.21 6.04 -1.13
N ALA A 133 -10.43 5.58 -1.39
CA ALA A 133 -10.75 4.16 -1.44
C ALA A 133 -9.98 3.39 -2.52
N GLU A 134 -9.86 3.99 -3.71
CA GLU A 134 -9.09 3.45 -4.82
C GLU A 134 -7.59 3.39 -4.51
N VAL A 135 -7.05 4.43 -3.84
CA VAL A 135 -5.64 4.42 -3.40
C VAL A 135 -5.40 3.41 -2.28
N ASP A 136 -6.34 3.26 -1.34
CA ASP A 136 -6.25 2.22 -0.31
C ASP A 136 -6.17 0.82 -0.94
N GLU A 137 -7.00 0.58 -1.96
CA GLU A 137 -6.99 -0.66 -2.72
C GLU A 137 -5.72 -0.84 -3.56
N TRP A 138 -5.24 0.23 -4.21
CA TRP A 138 -3.97 0.22 -4.92
C TRP A 138 -2.82 -0.19 -4.01
N HIS A 139 -2.70 0.38 -2.81
CA HIS A 139 -1.65 0.01 -1.87
C HIS A 139 -1.74 -1.48 -1.47
N ARG A 140 -2.95 -2.02 -1.28
CA ARG A 140 -3.15 -3.45 -1.00
C ARG A 140 -2.67 -4.32 -2.17
N ILE A 141 -2.99 -3.94 -3.41
CA ILE A 141 -2.54 -4.64 -4.63
C ILE A 141 -1.02 -4.59 -4.73
N ALA A 142 -0.45 -3.40 -4.57
CA ALA A 142 0.97 -3.13 -4.72
C ALA A 142 1.85 -3.84 -3.66
N ILE A 143 1.40 -3.90 -2.39
CA ILE A 143 2.08 -4.70 -1.35
C ILE A 143 2.03 -6.19 -1.69
N ASN A 144 0.89 -6.69 -2.18
CA ASN A 144 0.78 -8.09 -2.59
C ASN A 144 1.63 -8.42 -3.83
N HIS A 145 1.85 -7.44 -4.70
CA HIS A 145 2.82 -7.58 -5.78
C HIS A 145 4.25 -7.72 -5.25
N VAL A 146 4.66 -6.85 -4.31
CA VAL A 146 5.97 -6.99 -3.64
C VAL A 146 6.14 -8.35 -2.95
N ARG A 147 5.08 -8.88 -2.34
CA ARG A 147 5.05 -10.25 -1.80
C ARG A 147 5.26 -11.31 -2.88
N ALA A 148 4.64 -11.16 -4.04
CA ALA A 148 4.82 -12.09 -5.16
C ALA A 148 6.26 -12.10 -5.72
N LEU A 149 6.95 -10.94 -5.72
CA LEU A 149 8.35 -10.84 -6.16
C LEU A 149 9.30 -11.75 -5.38
N VAL A 150 8.95 -12.09 -4.13
CA VAL A 150 9.69 -12.99 -3.25
C VAL A 150 8.89 -14.27 -2.92
N GLY A 151 7.94 -14.65 -3.77
CA GLY A 151 7.27 -15.96 -3.68
C GLY A 151 6.08 -16.09 -2.72
N TYR A 152 5.70 -15.04 -1.97
CA TYR A 152 4.49 -15.05 -1.12
C TYR A 152 3.22 -14.87 -1.97
N THR A 153 2.81 -15.91 -2.70
CA THR A 153 1.67 -15.89 -3.62
C THR A 153 0.40 -16.53 -3.06
N ASN A 154 0.49 -17.24 -1.93
CA ASN A 154 -0.65 -17.92 -1.31
C ASN A 154 -1.73 -16.89 -0.91
N PRO A 155 -3.03 -17.13 -1.22
CA PRO A 155 -4.13 -16.27 -0.77
C PRO A 155 -4.13 -15.96 0.74
N ALA A 156 -3.73 -16.92 1.59
CA ALA A 156 -3.64 -16.74 3.03
C ALA A 156 -2.49 -15.80 3.48
N GLN A 157 -1.57 -15.50 2.56
CA GLN A 157 -0.44 -14.58 2.74
C GLN A 157 -0.70 -13.20 2.14
N LYS A 158 -1.91 -12.92 1.62
CA LYS A 158 -2.24 -11.59 1.10
C LYS A 158 -2.52 -10.60 2.23
N VAL A 159 -2.00 -9.38 2.08
CA VAL A 159 -2.28 -8.28 3.00
C VAL A 159 -3.71 -7.79 2.85
N LYS A 160 -4.30 -7.34 3.96
CA LYS A 160 -5.65 -6.80 4.09
C LYS A 160 -5.60 -5.37 4.62
N LYS A 161 -6.49 -4.52 4.10
CA LYS A 161 -6.73 -3.17 4.63
C LYS A 161 -7.42 -3.30 5.99
N ASP A 162 -7.09 -2.43 6.95
CA ASP A 162 -7.69 -2.45 8.29
C ASP A 162 -7.97 -1.04 8.80
N TYR A 163 -9.23 -0.75 9.15
CA TYR A 163 -9.68 0.58 9.56
C TYR A 163 -8.87 1.14 10.72
N CYS A 164 -8.54 0.29 11.69
CA CYS A 164 -7.75 0.70 12.84
C CYS A 164 -6.30 1.01 12.47
N MET A 165 -5.70 0.30 11.52
CA MET A 165 -4.35 0.63 11.07
C MET A 165 -4.30 1.96 10.32
N PHE A 166 -5.27 2.24 9.46
CA PHE A 166 -5.35 3.53 8.75
C PHE A 166 -5.62 4.69 9.72
N ALA A 167 -6.56 4.52 10.66
CA ALA A 167 -6.84 5.52 11.68
C ALA A 167 -5.64 5.76 12.61
N ARG A 168 -4.99 4.70 13.11
CA ARG A 168 -3.78 4.82 13.95
C ARG A 168 -2.60 5.45 13.21
N ALA A 169 -2.46 5.19 11.91
CA ALA A 169 -1.45 5.87 11.09
C ALA A 169 -1.73 7.38 11.06
N LEU A 170 -2.99 7.79 10.83
CA LEU A 170 -3.38 9.19 10.83
C LEU A 170 -3.24 9.85 12.20
N TRP A 171 -3.72 9.23 13.28
CA TRP A 171 -3.58 9.76 14.64
C TRP A 171 -2.12 9.98 15.01
N GLY A 172 -1.23 9.05 14.63
CA GLY A 172 0.21 9.22 14.83
C GLY A 172 0.79 10.41 14.04
N GLN A 173 0.31 10.66 12.82
CA GLN A 173 0.72 11.84 12.05
C GLN A 173 0.17 13.13 12.64
N GLU A 174 -1.13 13.19 12.97
CA GLU A 174 -1.73 14.36 13.63
C GLU A 174 -1.02 14.65 14.95
N ARG A 175 -0.66 13.61 15.71
CA ARG A 175 0.10 13.74 16.94
C ARG A 175 1.51 14.28 16.70
N LYS A 176 2.19 13.81 15.64
CA LYS A 176 3.54 14.25 15.30
C LYS A 176 3.61 15.68 14.80
N PHE A 177 2.64 16.10 13.99
CA PHE A 177 2.73 17.33 13.20
C PHE A 177 1.77 18.44 13.64
N THR A 178 0.91 18.19 14.62
CA THR A 178 -0.01 19.20 15.17
C THR A 178 -0.02 19.15 16.70
N THR A 179 -0.71 20.10 17.32
CA THR A 179 -1.00 20.11 18.76
C THR A 179 -2.43 19.69 19.09
N LYS A 180 -3.18 19.21 18.07
CA LYS A 180 -4.63 18.90 18.15
C LYS A 180 -5.01 18.04 19.35
N TRP A 181 -4.13 17.11 19.71
CA TRP A 181 -4.38 16.12 20.76
C TRP A 181 -3.82 16.52 22.13
N ASP A 182 -2.95 17.52 22.20
CA ASP A 182 -2.07 17.70 23.37
C ASP A 182 -2.81 18.19 24.61
N ALA A 183 -3.80 19.09 24.45
CA ALA A 183 -4.59 19.60 25.57
C ALA A 183 -5.47 18.50 26.22
N LYS A 184 -6.03 17.59 25.41
CA LYS A 184 -6.92 16.52 25.90
C LYS A 184 -6.16 15.26 26.33
N TYR A 185 -4.99 15.01 25.72
CA TYR A 185 -4.17 13.83 25.96
C TYR A 185 -2.74 14.26 26.33
N PRO A 186 -2.49 14.83 27.52
CA PRO A 186 -1.16 15.26 27.93
C PRO A 186 -0.23 14.06 28.14
N GLY A 187 1.07 14.33 28.32
CA GLY A 187 2.06 13.30 28.61
C GLY A 187 3.48 13.80 28.41
N THR A 188 4.43 12.85 28.38
CA THR A 188 5.84 13.16 28.17
C THR A 188 6.11 13.56 26.72
N VAL A 189 6.67 14.76 26.52
CA VAL A 189 7.05 15.28 25.20
C VAL A 189 8.07 14.34 24.54
N GLY A 190 7.85 14.01 23.26
CA GLY A 190 8.71 13.13 22.48
C GLY A 190 8.54 11.64 22.78
N SER A 191 7.63 11.24 23.66
CA SER A 191 7.33 9.82 23.90
C SER A 191 6.52 9.20 22.74
N ALA A 192 6.45 7.87 22.70
CA ALA A 192 5.69 7.16 21.66
C ALA A 192 4.17 7.42 21.72
N TYR A 193 3.63 7.90 22.85
CA TYR A 193 2.20 8.14 23.05
C TYR A 193 1.84 9.60 23.36
N GLY A 194 2.78 10.40 23.85
CA GLY A 194 2.56 11.78 24.31
C GLY A 194 2.73 12.86 23.23
N PRO A 195 2.76 14.14 23.63
CA PRO A 195 2.95 15.27 22.73
C PRO A 195 4.26 15.17 21.94
N CYS A 196 4.26 15.63 20.69
CA CYS A 196 5.44 15.53 19.83
C CYS A 196 6.14 16.85 19.54
N GLN A 197 5.46 17.98 19.70
CA GLN A 197 6.07 19.29 19.46
C GLN A 197 7.21 19.52 20.47
N GLY A 198 8.40 19.84 19.95
CA GLY A 198 9.63 19.97 20.75
C GLY A 198 10.41 18.67 20.98
N GLY A 199 9.89 17.50 20.55
CA GLY A 199 10.58 16.22 20.66
C GLY A 199 11.33 15.81 19.39
N THR A 200 12.48 15.14 19.55
CA THR A 200 13.31 14.64 18.44
C THR A 200 12.98 13.20 18.03
N ASN A 201 12.17 12.48 18.81
CA ASN A 201 11.82 11.08 18.53
C ASN A 201 11.07 10.94 17.18
N PRO A 202 11.61 10.18 16.21
CA PRO A 202 10.95 9.94 14.93
C PRO A 202 9.64 9.16 15.09
N HIS A 203 9.58 8.24 16.06
CA HIS A 203 8.40 7.42 16.39
C HIS A 203 7.45 8.10 17.37
N CYS A 204 7.58 9.41 17.62
CA CYS A 204 6.61 10.10 18.47
C CYS A 204 5.19 9.94 17.90
N GLY A 205 4.22 9.67 18.78
CA GLY A 205 2.83 9.37 18.43
C GLY A 205 2.57 7.94 17.91
N ALA A 206 3.60 7.08 17.81
CA ALA A 206 3.46 5.72 17.30
C ALA A 206 2.42 4.86 18.04
N THR A 207 2.35 4.99 19.36
CA THR A 207 1.44 4.20 20.20
C THR A 207 0.24 5.01 20.66
N PHE A 208 0.08 6.25 20.17
CA PHE A 208 -1.07 7.08 20.51
C PHE A 208 -2.36 6.50 19.94
N ILE A 209 -3.34 6.30 20.82
CA ILE A 209 -4.71 5.91 20.50
C ILE A 209 -5.63 6.79 21.36
N PRO A 210 -6.49 7.64 20.76
CA PRO A 210 -7.40 8.47 21.53
C PRO A 210 -8.52 7.61 22.14
N ALA A 211 -9.24 8.17 23.12
CA ALA A 211 -10.41 7.53 23.72
C ALA A 211 -11.52 7.27 22.67
N TYR A 212 -12.36 6.28 22.91
CA TYR A 212 -13.34 5.79 21.93
C TYR A 212 -14.24 6.88 21.31
N ALA A 213 -14.70 7.84 22.11
CA ALA A 213 -15.52 8.95 21.60
C ALA A 213 -14.79 9.79 20.54
N ASP A 214 -13.48 9.97 20.67
CA ASP A 214 -12.67 10.73 19.72
C ASP A 214 -12.19 9.90 18.52
N GLN A 215 -12.28 8.57 18.61
CA GLN A 215 -12.04 7.69 17.47
C GLN A 215 -13.21 7.67 16.50
N ALA A 216 -14.45 7.80 17.01
CA ALA A 216 -15.68 7.63 16.24
C ALA A 216 -15.72 8.45 14.93
N PRO A 217 -15.26 9.71 14.88
CA PRO A 217 -15.24 10.47 13.62
C PRO A 217 -14.34 9.88 12.53
N TYR A 218 -13.33 9.08 12.90
CA TYR A 218 -12.32 8.52 11.99
C TYR A 218 -12.68 7.14 11.45
N LEU A 219 -13.73 6.52 12.00
CA LEU A 219 -14.11 5.15 11.71
C LEU A 219 -15.50 5.12 11.03
N PRO A 220 -15.83 4.06 10.28
CA PRO A 220 -17.18 3.87 9.77
C PRO A 220 -18.21 3.87 10.89
N VAL A 221 -19.42 4.33 10.60
CA VAL A 221 -20.54 4.29 11.55
C VAL A 221 -20.76 2.85 12.03
N GLY A 222 -20.81 2.66 13.35
CA GLY A 222 -20.98 1.34 13.97
C GLY A 222 -19.72 0.47 14.03
N HIS A 223 -18.58 0.94 13.50
CA HIS A 223 -17.31 0.22 13.66
C HIS A 223 -16.86 0.25 15.13
N PRO A 224 -16.43 -0.89 15.71
CA PRO A 224 -15.93 -0.92 17.07
C PRO A 224 -14.70 -0.05 17.23
N GLY A 225 -14.50 0.50 18.43
CA GLY A 225 -13.31 1.27 18.70
C GLY A 225 -12.02 0.44 18.56
N CYS A 226 -10.98 1.08 18.08
CA CYS A 226 -9.64 0.53 17.94
C CYS A 226 -8.94 0.42 19.30
N ALA A 227 -8.27 -0.71 19.51
CA ALA A 227 -7.49 -0.99 20.71
C ALA A 227 -5.98 -1.08 20.37
N ILE A 228 -5.17 -1.06 21.43
CA ILE A 228 -3.75 -1.43 21.32
C ILE A 228 -3.69 -2.90 20.90
N GLN A 229 -2.89 -3.16 19.87
CA GLN A 229 -2.66 -4.49 19.33
C GLN A 229 -1.19 -4.62 18.95
N ALA A 230 -0.65 -5.83 19.07
CA ALA A 230 0.67 -6.17 18.57
C ALA A 230 0.78 -5.86 17.08
N GLY A 231 1.95 -5.39 16.67
CA GLY A 231 2.15 -4.90 15.32
C GLY A 231 3.46 -4.15 15.17
N ALA A 232 3.62 -3.52 14.01
CA ALA A 232 4.82 -2.78 13.67
C ALA A 232 4.46 -1.39 13.13
N GLU A 233 5.43 -0.49 13.16
CA GLU A 233 5.37 0.82 12.55
C GLU A 233 6.62 1.07 11.70
N GLY A 234 6.44 1.75 10.57
CA GLY A 234 7.55 2.49 9.96
C GLY A 234 7.17 3.95 9.70
N THR A 235 8.13 4.85 9.89
CA THR A 235 8.00 6.27 9.53
C THR A 235 9.14 6.70 8.64
N THR A 236 8.86 7.35 7.52
CA THR A 236 9.89 7.84 6.61
C THR A 236 9.44 9.08 5.85
N SER A 237 10.38 9.97 5.55
CA SER A 237 10.20 11.14 4.68
C SER A 237 10.78 10.92 3.28
N ALA A 238 11.03 9.68 2.88
CA ALA A 238 11.54 9.35 1.54
C ALA A 238 10.53 9.67 0.41
N PRO A 239 9.21 9.46 0.58
CA PRO A 239 8.22 9.88 -0.40
C PRO A 239 8.24 11.39 -0.65
N LYS A 240 7.82 11.80 -1.85
CA LYS A 240 7.61 13.20 -2.21
C LYS A 240 6.12 13.54 -2.27
N SER A 241 5.79 14.79 -2.02
CA SER A 241 4.39 15.23 -2.10
C SER A 241 3.90 15.31 -3.54
N ASN A 242 4.77 15.66 -4.49
CA ASN A 242 4.48 15.77 -5.92
C ASN A 242 4.72 14.49 -6.76
N ILE A 243 4.92 13.32 -6.15
CA ILE A 243 4.95 12.07 -6.93
C ILE A 243 3.55 11.45 -7.06
N PRO A 244 3.19 10.90 -8.23
CA PRO A 244 1.94 10.16 -8.49
C PRO A 244 1.60 9.06 -7.48
N TRP A 245 0.31 8.75 -7.31
CA TRP A 245 -0.15 7.75 -6.34
C TRP A 245 0.30 6.34 -6.70
N SER A 246 0.44 6.04 -7.99
CA SER A 246 0.95 4.75 -8.48
C SER A 246 2.30 4.38 -7.86
N ILE A 247 3.16 5.35 -7.53
CA ILE A 247 4.50 5.10 -6.98
C ILE A 247 4.79 5.79 -5.65
N LYS A 248 3.82 6.49 -5.04
CA LYS A 248 4.10 7.35 -3.87
C LYS A 248 4.75 6.60 -2.70
N TRP A 249 4.38 5.34 -2.52
CA TRP A 249 4.91 4.49 -1.46
C TRP A 249 6.23 3.79 -1.84
N SER A 250 6.60 3.73 -3.14
CA SER A 250 7.77 3.00 -3.63
C SER A 250 9.05 3.45 -2.95
N ARG A 251 9.28 4.77 -2.83
CA ARG A 251 10.48 5.33 -2.17
C ARG A 251 10.63 4.91 -0.72
N ALA A 252 9.51 4.79 0.00
CA ALA A 252 9.53 4.32 1.38
C ALA A 252 9.97 2.86 1.45
N PHE A 253 9.30 1.98 0.69
CA PHE A 253 9.61 0.56 0.67
C PHE A 253 11.03 0.29 0.16
N CYS A 254 11.42 0.88 -0.98
CA CYS A 254 12.76 0.71 -1.55
C CYS A 254 13.85 1.29 -0.65
N GLY A 255 13.56 2.37 0.08
CA GLY A 255 14.47 2.92 1.10
C GLY A 255 14.70 1.94 2.26
N TYR A 256 13.63 1.38 2.82
CA TYR A 256 13.73 0.35 3.85
C TYR A 256 14.43 -0.91 3.34
N LEU A 257 14.06 -1.40 2.15
CA LEU A 257 14.66 -2.60 1.56
C LEU A 257 16.17 -2.41 1.29
N GLY A 258 16.57 -1.24 0.78
CA GLY A 258 17.98 -0.94 0.53
C GLY A 258 18.80 -0.78 1.81
N SER A 259 18.22 -0.23 2.88
CA SER A 259 18.91 0.02 4.15
C SER A 259 18.94 -1.19 5.07
N GLU A 260 17.87 -1.98 5.11
CA GLU A 260 17.71 -3.05 6.09
C GLU A 260 17.68 -4.46 5.47
N GLY A 261 17.35 -4.57 4.17
CA GLY A 261 17.19 -5.86 3.51
C GLY A 261 15.89 -6.57 3.89
N PHE A 262 15.75 -7.81 3.46
CA PHE A 262 14.51 -8.59 3.63
C PHE A 262 14.10 -8.76 5.10
N TRP A 263 15.09 -8.93 5.96
CA TRP A 263 14.95 -9.18 7.41
C TRP A 263 14.81 -7.89 8.23
N GLY A 264 14.76 -6.73 7.57
CA GLY A 264 14.67 -5.44 8.21
C GLY A 264 13.41 -5.25 9.06
N GLY A 265 13.53 -4.58 10.21
CA GLY A 265 12.38 -4.31 11.09
C GLY A 265 11.28 -3.48 10.42
N HIS A 266 11.63 -2.60 9.47
CA HIS A 266 10.63 -1.84 8.69
C HIS A 266 10.17 -2.58 7.44
N VAL A 267 10.96 -3.53 6.94
CA VAL A 267 10.71 -4.29 5.71
C VAL A 267 9.84 -5.52 5.98
N GLY A 268 10.14 -6.29 7.02
CA GLY A 268 9.44 -7.52 7.39
C GLY A 268 7.91 -7.37 7.41
N PRO A 269 7.33 -6.30 7.98
CA PRO A 269 5.89 -6.10 7.96
C PRO A 269 5.25 -6.06 6.56
N PHE A 270 5.97 -5.55 5.54
CA PHE A 270 5.48 -5.59 4.15
C PHE A 270 5.29 -7.02 3.65
N PHE A 271 6.13 -7.96 4.09
CA PHE A 271 6.07 -9.35 3.66
C PHE A 271 5.20 -10.22 4.56
N HIS A 272 5.15 -9.95 5.87
CA HIS A 272 4.65 -10.93 6.84
C HIS A 272 3.46 -10.50 7.69
N ARG A 273 3.09 -9.22 7.72
CA ARG A 273 1.92 -8.80 8.51
C ARG A 273 0.63 -8.91 7.70
N GLU A 274 -0.42 -9.44 8.32
CA GLU A 274 -1.71 -9.63 7.64
C GLU A 274 -2.42 -8.31 7.32
N LYS A 275 -2.31 -7.31 8.19
CA LYS A 275 -3.08 -6.08 8.11
C LYS A 275 -2.18 -4.88 7.98
N PHE A 276 -2.61 -3.87 7.23
CA PHE A 276 -1.90 -2.61 7.07
C PHE A 276 -2.82 -1.39 7.06
N GLY A 277 -2.21 -0.23 7.29
CA GLY A 277 -2.80 1.07 7.02
C GLY A 277 -1.73 2.15 6.91
N PHE A 278 -1.91 3.05 5.95
CA PHE A 278 -0.94 4.10 5.63
C PHE A 278 -1.55 5.48 5.87
N SER A 279 -0.70 6.42 6.27
CA SER A 279 -1.02 7.84 6.31
C SER A 279 0.13 8.65 5.76
N PHE A 280 -0.19 9.57 4.84
CA PHE A 280 0.76 10.52 4.28
C PHE A 280 0.52 11.90 4.87
N TRP A 281 1.60 12.61 5.17
CA TRP A 281 1.56 13.97 5.71
C TRP A 281 2.53 14.88 4.95
N ASP A 282 2.09 16.08 4.59
CA ASP A 282 2.92 17.10 3.95
C ASP A 282 3.06 18.30 4.89
N ASN A 283 4.23 18.43 5.51
CA ASN A 283 4.50 19.51 6.45
C ASN A 283 4.86 20.85 5.77
N ALA A 284 4.97 20.86 4.44
CA ALA A 284 5.30 22.06 3.65
C ALA A 284 4.40 22.14 2.42
N SER A 285 3.09 22.32 2.67
CA SER A 285 2.05 22.32 1.63
C SER A 285 2.26 23.36 0.53
N THR A 286 2.97 24.46 0.79
CA THR A 286 3.32 25.50 -0.19
C THR A 286 4.53 25.16 -1.07
N ASN A 287 5.39 24.23 -0.65
CA ASN A 287 6.55 23.80 -1.44
C ASN A 287 6.20 22.58 -2.29
N ASN A 288 6.08 22.74 -3.61
CA ASN A 288 5.70 21.63 -4.49
C ASN A 288 6.66 20.42 -4.42
N ASN A 289 7.94 20.63 -4.10
CA ASN A 289 8.95 19.57 -4.00
C ASN A 289 9.19 19.08 -2.55
N SER A 290 8.24 19.34 -1.63
CA SER A 290 8.33 18.88 -0.25
C SER A 290 8.35 17.35 -0.15
N ASN A 291 8.96 16.86 0.93
CA ASN A 291 8.86 15.46 1.29
C ASN A 291 7.50 15.19 1.91
N ALA A 292 6.89 14.08 1.50
CA ALA A 292 5.75 13.52 2.19
C ALA A 292 6.25 12.54 3.25
N THR A 293 5.76 12.66 4.47
CA THR A 293 6.01 11.68 5.51
C THR A 293 4.99 10.57 5.38
N LEU A 294 5.45 9.35 5.12
CA LEU A 294 4.64 8.14 5.27
C LEU A 294 4.77 7.62 6.70
N ARG A 295 3.64 7.37 7.35
CA ARG A 295 3.54 6.51 8.52
C ARG A 295 2.78 5.25 8.13
N ALA A 296 3.44 4.11 8.23
CA ALA A 296 2.90 2.80 7.99
C ALA A 296 2.60 2.10 9.32
N LYS A 297 1.40 1.51 9.44
CA LYS A 297 0.98 0.69 10.57
C LYS A 297 0.65 -0.70 10.10
N TRP A 298 1.06 -1.68 10.87
CA TRP A 298 0.88 -3.10 10.57
C TRP A 298 0.35 -3.85 11.78
N SER A 299 -0.51 -4.84 11.56
CA SER A 299 -1.06 -5.69 12.62
C SER A 299 -1.55 -7.03 12.05
N GLY A 300 -2.40 -7.72 12.81
CA GLY A 300 -2.95 -9.03 12.45
C GLY A 300 -1.93 -10.14 12.64
N ARG A 301 -2.23 -11.30 12.05
CA ARG A 301 -1.37 -12.47 12.14
C ARG A 301 0.01 -12.17 11.54
N LEU A 302 1.07 -12.59 12.24
CA LEU A 302 2.41 -12.70 11.66
C LEU A 302 2.49 -14.00 10.85
N MET A 303 2.79 -13.89 9.56
CA MET A 303 2.85 -15.02 8.64
C MET A 303 4.19 -15.76 8.81
N ASN A 304 4.14 -17.08 8.61
CA ASN A 304 5.36 -17.89 8.56
C ASN A 304 6.28 -17.40 7.44
N ASN A 305 7.58 -17.41 7.71
CA ASN A 305 8.57 -17.10 6.71
C ASN A 305 8.73 -18.27 5.73
N LEU A 306 8.84 -17.97 4.44
CA LEU A 306 9.23 -18.94 3.41
C LEU A 306 10.74 -19.21 3.44
N TYR A 307 11.49 -18.30 4.04
CA TYR A 307 12.95 -18.28 4.04
C TYR A 307 13.48 -18.41 5.47
N ILE A 308 14.69 -18.94 5.58
CA ILE A 308 15.46 -19.08 6.79
C ILE A 308 16.27 -17.79 6.99
N ASP A 309 16.10 -17.18 8.16
CA ASP A 309 16.92 -16.05 8.57
C ASP A 309 18.38 -16.52 8.75
N PRO A 310 19.35 -15.93 8.02
CA PRO A 310 20.76 -16.35 8.12
C PRO A 310 21.34 -16.23 9.52
N ASP A 311 20.78 -15.38 10.39
CA ASP A 311 21.23 -15.25 11.77
C ASP A 311 20.66 -16.35 12.68
N GLY A 312 19.77 -17.21 12.15
CA GLY A 312 19.17 -18.34 12.86
C GLY A 312 18.24 -17.93 14.00
N THR A 313 18.05 -16.63 14.24
CA THR A 313 17.24 -16.10 15.34
C THR A 313 15.75 -16.25 15.06
N GLY A 314 15.35 -16.39 13.78
CA GLY A 314 13.96 -16.48 13.36
C GLY A 314 13.10 -15.31 13.82
N THR A 315 13.72 -14.23 14.30
CA THR A 315 13.03 -13.14 14.99
C THR A 315 12.80 -12.01 14.01
N MET A 316 11.59 -11.95 13.43
CA MET A 316 11.13 -10.74 12.79
C MET A 316 10.20 -9.97 13.72
N TYR A 317 10.45 -8.66 13.84
CA TYR A 317 9.69 -7.70 14.64
C TYR A 317 8.32 -7.37 13.99
#